data_AF-A0A5C8M739-F1
#
_entry.id   AF-A0A5C8M739-F1
#
_cell.length_a   1.000
_cell.length_b   1.000
_cell.length_c   1.000
_cell.angle_alpha   90.00
_cell.angle_beta   90.00
_cell.angle_gamma   90.00
#
_symmetry.space_group_name_H-M   'P 1'
#
loop_
_entity.id
_entity.type
_entity.pdbx_description
1 polymer ?
#
loop_
_entity_poly.entity_id
_entity_poly.type
_entity_poly.pdbx_seq_one_letter_code
_entity_poly.pdbx_strand_id
1 'polypeptide(L)'
;MTKKPWSTQELDKLIRLSAECPPVVIARELARPVTSVRKKMREIGVSYVSGEQWKRSQIQYLISDEGASFKKNLTQETKENEFESPVLDEFWTTLVKMARVAKKRGKRVDVLSFIDTYRKIRIGG
;
A
#
# COMPACT_ATOMS: atom_id res chain seq x y z
N MET A 1 6.97 -26.49 18.29
CA MET A 1 6.62 -25.05 18.40
C MET A 1 5.97 -24.80 19.76
N THR A 2 6.70 -24.17 20.67
CA THR A 2 6.23 -23.86 22.02
C THR A 2 5.10 -22.83 21.96
N LYS A 3 3.95 -23.18 22.56
CA LYS A 3 2.76 -22.32 22.57
C LYS A 3 3.03 -21.15 23.52
N LYS A 4 3.45 -19.99 23.00
CA LYS A 4 3.56 -18.78 23.83
C LYS A 4 2.18 -18.51 24.45
N PRO A 5 2.04 -18.49 25.79
CA PRO A 5 0.76 -18.26 26.45
C PRO A 5 0.22 -16.88 26.07
N TRP A 6 -1.10 -16.73 26.04
CA TRP A 6 -1.76 -15.45 25.78
C TRP A 6 -1.66 -14.58 27.03
N SER A 7 -1.10 -13.38 26.91
CA SER A 7 -1.10 -12.42 28.01
C SER A 7 -2.45 -11.72 28.12
N THR A 8 -2.78 -11.22 29.30
CA THR A 8 -4.02 -10.46 29.52
C THR A 8 -4.09 -9.22 28.61
N GLN A 9 -2.96 -8.55 28.39
CA GLN A 9 -2.88 -7.40 27.48
C GLN A 9 -3.15 -7.77 26.02
N GLU A 10 -2.67 -8.94 25.57
CA GLU A 10 -2.95 -9.45 24.22
C GLU A 10 -4.44 -9.79 24.06
N LEU A 11 -5.07 -10.33 25.10
CA LEU A 11 -6.50 -10.66 25.10
C LEU A 11 -7.36 -9.39 25.05
N ASP A 12 -7.05 -8.39 25.87
CA ASP A 12 -7.77 -7.11 25.85
C ASP A 12 -7.66 -6.43 24.49
N LYS A 13 -6.45 -6.42 23.89
CA LYS A 13 -6.25 -5.90 22.53
C LYS A 13 -7.04 -6.70 21.50
N LEU A 14 -7.05 -8.03 21.60
CA LEU A 14 -7.78 -8.89 20.67
C LEU A 14 -9.30 -8.62 20.69
N ILE A 15 -9.88 -8.42 21.87
CA ILE A 15 -11.31 -8.11 22.05
C ILE A 15 -11.65 -6.73 21.49
N ARG A 16 -10.79 -5.73 21.71
CA ARG A 16 -11.00 -4.39 21.15
C ARG A 16 -10.92 -4.41 19.62
N LEU A 17 -9.87 -5.02 19.08
CA LEU A 17 -9.64 -5.05 17.63
C LEU A 17 -10.61 -5.95 16.87
N SER A 18 -11.21 -6.96 17.50
CA SER A 18 -12.17 -7.84 16.82
C SER A 18 -13.43 -7.12 16.34
N ALA A 19 -13.82 -6.03 17.00
CA ALA A 19 -14.96 -5.22 16.62
C ALA A 19 -14.72 -4.41 15.34
N GLU A 20 -13.45 -4.12 15.02
CA GLU A 20 -13.07 -3.19 13.96
C GLU A 20 -12.33 -3.88 12.80
N CYS A 21 -11.51 -4.88 13.11
CA CYS A 21 -10.52 -5.45 12.20
C CYS A 21 -10.72 -6.96 11.97
N PRO A 22 -10.32 -7.48 10.79
CA PRO A 22 -10.35 -8.90 10.50
C PRO A 22 -9.14 -9.62 11.15
N PRO A 23 -9.21 -10.95 11.33
CA PRO A 23 -8.18 -11.72 12.05
C PRO A 23 -6.76 -11.61 11.49
N VAL A 24 -6.62 -11.30 10.19
CA VAL A 24 -5.32 -11.16 9.52
C VAL A 24 -4.59 -9.89 9.99
N VAL A 25 -5.33 -8.81 10.23
CA VAL A 25 -4.77 -7.53 10.69
C VAL A 25 -4.42 -7.64 12.17
N ILE A 26 -5.32 -8.21 12.98
CA ILE A 26 -5.10 -8.47 14.41
C ILE A 26 -3.86 -9.33 14.63
N ALA A 27 -3.62 -10.32 13.77
CA ALA A 27 -2.43 -11.16 13.81
C ALA A 27 -1.12 -10.38 13.60
N ARG A 28 -1.12 -9.41 12.69
CA ARG A 28 0.03 -8.52 12.48
C ARG A 28 0.28 -7.65 13.72
N GLU A 29 -0.78 -7.07 14.27
CA GLU A 29 -0.71 -6.19 15.44
C GLU A 29 -0.21 -6.91 16.70
N LEU A 30 -0.64 -8.16 16.90
CA LEU A 30 -0.22 -8.99 18.03
C LEU A 30 1.07 -9.78 17.77
N ALA A 31 1.69 -9.60 16.60
CA ALA A 31 2.86 -10.39 16.14
C ALA A 31 2.68 -11.91 16.33
N ARG A 32 1.47 -12.41 16.10
CA ARG A 32 1.09 -13.82 16.29
C ARG A 32 0.52 -14.41 15.01
N PRO A 33 0.66 -15.72 14.77
CA PRO A 33 0.13 -16.35 13.57
C PRO A 33 -1.39 -16.28 13.53
N VAL A 34 -1.94 -16.02 12.34
CA VAL A 34 -3.40 -15.87 12.08
C VAL A 34 -4.19 -17.08 12.58
N THR A 35 -3.63 -18.29 12.45
CA THR A 35 -4.24 -19.54 12.92
C THR A 35 -4.44 -19.55 14.44
N SER A 36 -3.47 -19.03 15.20
CA SER A 36 -3.56 -18.90 16.67
C SER A 36 -4.61 -17.87 17.07
N VAL A 37 -4.65 -16.72 16.38
CA VAL A 37 -5.66 -15.67 16.62
C VAL A 37 -7.07 -16.19 16.36
N ARG A 38 -7.31 -16.82 15.20
CA ARG A 38 -8.61 -17.43 14.87
C ARG A 38 -9.03 -18.50 15.86
N LYS A 39 -8.07 -19.32 16.32
CA LYS A 39 -8.34 -20.33 17.36
C LYS A 39 -8.78 -19.63 18.64
N LYS A 40 -8.04 -18.61 19.08
CA LYS A 40 -8.33 -17.92 20.33
C LYS A 40 -9.65 -17.15 20.30
N MET A 41 -9.97 -16.50 19.17
CA MET A 41 -11.27 -15.84 18.98
C MET A 41 -12.43 -16.82 19.10
N ARG A 42 -12.30 -18.03 18.54
CA ARG A 42 -13.31 -19.08 18.70
C ARG A 42 -13.42 -19.59 20.13
N GLU A 43 -12.30 -19.74 20.83
CA GLU A 43 -12.29 -20.16 22.25
C GLU A 43 -12.99 -19.16 23.17
N ILE A 44 -12.89 -17.85 22.87
CA ILE A 44 -13.51 -16.77 23.67
C ILE A 44 -14.93 -16.44 23.17
N GLY A 45 -15.35 -16.98 22.02
CA GLY A 45 -16.66 -16.72 21.43
C GLY A 45 -16.81 -15.33 20.82
N VAL A 46 -15.72 -14.71 20.39
CA VAL A 46 -15.71 -13.35 19.86
C VAL A 46 -15.92 -13.36 18.35
N SER A 47 -16.98 -12.69 17.89
CA SER A 47 -17.22 -12.43 16.47
C SER A 47 -16.24 -11.38 15.94
N TYR A 48 -15.87 -11.49 14.67
CA TYR A 48 -14.95 -10.54 14.03
C TYR A 48 -15.53 -10.00 12.73
N VAL A 49 -15.08 -8.80 12.35
CA VAL A 49 -15.45 -8.17 11.08
C VAL A 49 -14.91 -8.99 9.91
N SER A 50 -15.75 -9.22 8.91
CA SER A 50 -15.32 -9.90 7.69
C SER A 50 -14.29 -9.05 6.92
N GLY A 51 -13.34 -9.70 6.25
CA GLY A 51 -12.32 -8.99 5.48
C GLY A 51 -12.90 -8.09 4.39
N GLU A 52 -14.08 -8.44 3.85
CA GLU A 52 -14.78 -7.66 2.84
C GLU A 52 -15.42 -6.40 3.43
N GLN A 53 -16.12 -6.53 4.57
CA GLN A 53 -16.67 -5.36 5.28
C GLN A 53 -15.55 -4.41 5.70
N TRP A 54 -14.44 -4.94 6.21
CA TRP A 54 -13.30 -4.13 6.60
C TRP A 54 -12.69 -3.35 5.42
N LYS A 55 -12.51 -3.99 4.25
CA LYS A 55 -12.05 -3.31 3.04
C LYS A 55 -12.99 -2.19 2.63
N ARG A 56 -14.30 -2.44 2.65
CA ARG A 56 -15.31 -1.41 2.35
C ARG A 56 -15.25 -0.25 3.33
N SER A 57 -15.11 -0.52 4.62
CA SER A 57 -14.92 0.51 5.64
C SER A 57 -13.62 1.30 5.44
N GLN A 58 -12.52 0.66 5.05
CA GLN A 58 -11.28 1.37 4.72
C GLN A 58 -11.40 2.24 3.47
N ILE A 59 -12.03 1.72 2.41
CA ILE A 59 -12.28 2.47 1.18
C ILE A 59 -13.17 3.67 1.49
N GLN A 60 -14.23 3.45 2.28
CA GLN A 60 -15.12 4.52 2.71
C GLN A 60 -14.39 5.55 3.57
N TYR A 61 -13.54 5.14 4.51
CA TYR A 61 -12.69 6.03 5.29
C TYR A 61 -11.78 6.89 4.39
N LEU A 62 -11.15 6.29 3.37
CA LEU A 62 -10.33 7.00 2.38
C LEU A 62 -11.13 7.97 1.50
N ILE A 63 -12.42 7.73 1.31
CA ILE A 63 -13.33 8.58 0.51
C ILE A 63 -13.94 9.69 1.37
N SER A 64 -14.24 9.39 2.63
CA SER A 64 -14.95 10.28 3.57
C SER A 64 -14.05 11.28 4.27
N ASP A 65 -12.73 11.06 4.30
CA ASP A 65 -11.78 12.01 4.87
C ASP A 65 -11.13 12.89 3.79
N GLU A 66 -11.17 14.19 4.05
CA GLU A 66 -10.33 15.19 3.41
C GLU A 66 -8.87 14.67 3.32
N GLY A 67 -8.34 14.56 2.10
CA GLY A 67 -7.05 13.91 1.79
C GLY A 67 -5.76 14.54 2.34
N ALA A 68 -5.77 15.15 3.53
CA ALA A 68 -4.66 15.94 4.07
C ALA A 68 -3.95 15.35 5.30
N SER A 69 -4.57 14.50 6.12
CA SER A 69 -3.98 14.12 7.42
C SER A 69 -3.15 12.84 7.41
N PHE A 70 -3.51 11.81 6.64
CA PHE A 70 -2.71 10.56 6.64
C PHE A 70 -1.31 10.73 6.03
N LYS A 71 -1.11 11.74 5.17
CA LYS A 71 0.23 12.06 4.63
C LYS A 71 1.18 12.65 5.66
N LYS A 72 0.70 13.33 6.72
CA LYS A 72 1.59 13.99 7.68
C LYS A 72 2.39 13.00 8.54
N ASN A 73 1.85 11.83 8.84
CA ASN A 73 2.53 10.84 9.68
C ASN A 73 3.38 9.84 8.91
N LEU A 74 3.11 9.59 7.62
CA LEU A 74 4.03 8.83 6.76
C LEU A 74 5.30 9.64 6.43
N THR A 75 5.22 10.97 6.43
CA THR A 75 6.33 11.85 6.06
C THR A 75 7.45 11.90 7.11
N GLN A 76 7.23 11.45 8.36
CA GLN A 76 8.28 11.51 9.39
C GLN A 76 9.26 10.32 9.36
N GLU A 77 8.91 9.17 8.79
CA GLU A 77 9.84 8.01 8.68
C GLU A 77 10.48 7.86 7.28
N THR A 78 9.93 8.48 6.23
CA THR A 78 10.54 8.45 4.87
C THR A 78 11.57 9.55 4.60
N LYS A 79 12.28 10.05 5.61
CA LYS A 79 13.37 11.03 5.40
C LYS A 79 14.71 10.42 4.95
N GLU A 80 14.79 9.11 4.71
CA GLU A 80 16.07 8.47 4.34
C GLU A 80 16.05 7.63 3.04
N ASN A 81 15.03 7.73 2.18
CA ASN A 81 15.11 7.08 0.86
C ASN A 81 14.70 8.01 -0.28
N GLU A 82 15.47 9.08 -0.39
CA GLU A 82 15.67 9.84 -1.62
C GLU A 82 16.50 8.98 -2.60
N PHE A 83 15.94 7.86 -3.06
CA PHE A 83 16.43 7.19 -4.27
C PHE A 83 15.50 7.58 -5.41
N GLU A 84 15.53 8.87 -5.78
CA GLU A 84 15.14 9.29 -7.12
C GLU A 84 16.05 8.54 -8.09
N SER A 85 15.56 7.44 -8.64
CA SER A 85 16.30 6.66 -9.62
C SER A 85 16.61 7.59 -10.80
N PRO A 86 17.89 7.91 -11.06
CA PRO A 86 18.28 8.87 -12.10
C PRO A 86 17.78 8.45 -13.49
N VAL A 87 17.49 7.15 -13.65
CA VAL A 87 16.90 6.57 -14.86
C VAL A 87 15.48 7.09 -15.14
N LEU A 88 14.67 7.30 -14.10
CA LEU A 88 13.29 7.80 -14.25
C LEU A 88 13.30 9.28 -14.63
N ASP A 89 14.23 10.06 -14.08
CA ASP A 89 14.32 11.48 -14.36
C ASP A 89 14.83 11.76 -15.79
N GLU A 90 15.82 10.98 -16.26
CA GLU A 90 16.24 10.98 -17.66
C GLU A 90 15.10 10.59 -18.62
N PHE A 91 14.27 9.63 -18.25
CA PHE A 91 13.16 9.17 -19.07
C PHE A 91 12.09 10.27 -19.24
N TRP A 92 11.62 10.85 -18.13
CA TRP A 92 10.60 11.90 -18.15
C TRP A 92 11.09 13.16 -18.85
N THR A 93 12.34 13.57 -18.62
CA THR A 93 12.93 14.72 -19.31
C THR A 93 13.05 14.49 -20.81
N THR A 94 13.41 13.28 -21.25
CA THR A 94 13.48 12.92 -22.68
C THR A 94 12.10 12.93 -23.33
N LEU A 95 11.09 12.38 -22.64
CA LEU A 95 9.70 12.37 -23.09
C LEU A 95 9.16 13.80 -23.28
N VAL A 96 9.41 14.68 -22.31
CA VAL A 96 9.00 16.09 -22.38
C VAL A 96 9.72 16.81 -23.53
N LYS A 97 11.02 16.57 -23.75
CA LYS A 97 11.78 17.16 -24.86
C LYS A 97 11.23 16.73 -26.23
N MET A 98 10.94 15.45 -26.41
CA MET A 98 10.42 14.93 -27.68
C MET A 98 8.97 15.33 -27.94
N ALA A 99 8.12 15.38 -26.89
CA ALA A 99 6.77 15.91 -27.00
C ALA A 99 6.75 17.37 -27.49
N ARG A 100 7.69 18.21 -27.01
CA ARG A 100 7.86 19.58 -27.51
C ARG A 100 8.25 19.63 -28.98
N VAL A 101 9.16 18.76 -29.43
CA VAL A 101 9.59 18.69 -30.84
C VAL A 101 8.45 18.22 -31.74
N ALA A 102 7.71 17.19 -31.34
CA ALA A 102 6.58 16.68 -32.11
C ALA A 102 5.44 17.70 -32.20
N LYS A 103 5.16 18.43 -31.10
CA LYS A 103 4.20 19.55 -31.09
C LYS A 103 4.62 20.64 -32.09
N LYS A 104 5.91 21.00 -32.16
CA LYS A 104 6.44 21.94 -33.16
C LYS A 104 6.29 21.43 -34.61
N ARG A 105 6.27 20.11 -34.81
CA ARG A 105 6.08 19.47 -36.13
C ARG A 105 4.61 19.10 -36.42
N GLY A 106 3.66 19.53 -35.58
CA GLY A 106 2.23 19.23 -35.75
C GLY A 106 1.84 17.76 -35.54
N LYS A 107 2.73 16.94 -34.96
CA LYS A 107 2.49 15.50 -34.73
C LYS A 107 2.11 15.25 -33.27
N ARG A 108 1.14 14.38 -33.04
CA ARG A 108 0.80 13.87 -31.71
C ARG A 108 1.71 12.70 -31.36
N VAL A 109 2.21 12.67 -30.13
CA VAL A 109 3.04 11.58 -29.61
C VAL A 109 2.23 10.80 -28.61
N ASP A 110 2.02 9.53 -28.89
CA ASP A 110 1.43 8.59 -27.94
C ASP A 110 2.52 8.07 -26.99
N VAL A 111 2.19 8.01 -25.70
CA VAL A 111 3.11 7.60 -24.62
C VAL A 111 3.56 6.15 -24.83
N LEU A 112 2.67 5.27 -25.32
CA LEU A 112 2.99 3.86 -25.56
C LEU A 112 3.95 3.68 -26.73
N SER A 113 3.69 4.36 -27.86
CA SER A 113 4.60 4.37 -29.02
C SER A 113 5.98 4.97 -28.66
N PHE A 114 6.01 5.94 -27.74
CA PHE A 114 7.23 6.53 -27.25
C PHE A 114 8.04 5.56 -26.38
N ILE A 115 7.39 4.86 -25.44
CA ILE A 115 8.06 3.86 -24.59
C ILE A 115 8.70 2.79 -25.46
N ASP A 116 7.99 2.30 -26.49
CA ASP A 116 8.54 1.33 -27.44
C ASP A 116 9.73 1.88 -28.23
N THR A 117 9.64 3.13 -28.71
CA THR A 117 10.74 3.78 -29.43
C THR A 117 11.96 4.01 -28.52
N TYR A 118 11.73 4.46 -27.29
CA TYR A 118 12.77 4.68 -26.28
C TYR A 118 13.46 3.38 -25.88
N ARG A 119 12.68 2.30 -25.72
CA ARG A 119 13.18 0.95 -25.47
C ARG A 119 14.04 0.47 -26.65
N LYS A 120 13.58 0.69 -27.88
CA LYS A 120 14.28 0.29 -29.11
C LYS A 120 15.60 1.03 -29.33
N ILE A 121 15.68 2.30 -28.93
CA ILE A 121 16.90 3.12 -29.03
C ILE A 121 17.88 2.80 -27.89
N ARG A 122 17.41 2.58 -26.66
CA ARG A 122 18.28 2.46 -25.47
C ARG A 122 18.71 1.02 -25.15
N ILE A 123 17.89 0.02 -25.47
CA ILE A 123 18.20 -1.40 -25.15
C ILE A 123 18.83 -2.13 -26.35
N GLY A 124 18.82 -1.53 -27.55
CA GLY A 124 19.24 -2.21 -28.77
C GLY A 124 18.22 -3.27 -29.19
N GLY A 125 17.93 -3.33 -30.48
CA GLY A 125 17.20 -4.46 -31.07
C GLY A 125 18.08 -5.68 -31.19
#